data_AF-A0A6S6RSN5-F1
#
_entry.id   AF-A0A6S6RSN5-F1
#
_cell.length_a   1.000
_cell.length_b   1.000
_cell.length_c   1.000
_cell.angle_alpha   90.00
_cell.angle_beta   90.00
_cell.angle_gamma   90.00
#
_symmetry.space_group_name_H-M   'P 1'
#
loop_
_entity.id
_entity.type
_entity.pdbx_description
1 polymer ?
#
loop_
_entity_poly.entity_id
_entity_poly.type
_entity_poly.pdbx_seq_one_letter_code
_entity_poly.pdbx_strand_id
1 'polypeptide(L)'
;MNTLEQINNNFEYFSKSEKKVANSILESLQKAIHFCIASLAKLANASEPPVNCFCRRIDTKVFPDFQLRLAQSFGNGTSYVNRLVDQADAVSCHTQKVFDSAIAQLCILKDNLNTTNINRAIHR
;
A
#
# COMPACT_ATOMS: atom_id res chain seq x y z
N MET A 1 0.06 -3.59 18.30
CA MET A 1 -1.36 -3.17 18.15
C MET A 1 -1.70 -3.25 16.68
N ASN A 2 -2.85 -3.82 16.33
CA ASN A 2 -3.26 -3.97 14.93
C ASN A 2 -3.63 -2.58 14.36
N THR A 3 -3.35 -2.33 13.08
CA THR A 3 -3.63 -1.01 12.45
C THR A 3 -5.12 -0.66 12.49
N LEU A 4 -6.02 -1.65 12.41
CA LEU A 4 -7.46 -1.45 12.57
C LEU A 4 -7.82 -0.94 13.97
N GLU A 5 -7.22 -1.53 15.01
CA GLU A 5 -7.42 -1.09 16.39
C GLU A 5 -6.90 0.34 16.58
N GLN A 6 -5.77 0.68 15.96
CA GLN A 6 -5.25 2.06 15.98
C GLN A 6 -6.22 3.05 15.35
N ILE A 7 -6.83 2.70 14.22
CA ILE A 7 -7.82 3.56 13.55
C ILE A 7 -9.02 3.79 14.47
N ASN A 8 -9.57 2.72 15.06
CA ASN A 8 -10.74 2.82 15.94
C ASN A 8 -10.44 3.59 17.23
N ASN A 9 -9.31 3.32 17.89
CA ASN A 9 -8.93 3.99 19.14
C ASN A 9 -8.60 5.48 18.95
N ASN A 10 -8.09 5.86 17.79
CA ASN A 10 -7.78 7.26 17.48
C ASN A 10 -8.93 8.00 16.78
N PHE A 11 -10.03 7.31 16.46
CA PHE A 11 -11.08 7.82 15.60
C PHE A 11 -11.64 9.16 16.09
N GLU A 12 -11.89 9.28 17.39
CA GLU A 12 -12.43 10.51 17.98
C GLU A 12 -11.49 11.71 17.89
N TYR A 13 -10.18 11.47 17.84
CA TYR A 13 -9.15 12.50 17.78
C TYR A 13 -8.79 12.95 16.36
N PHE A 14 -9.36 12.30 15.34
CA PHE A 14 -9.20 12.69 13.95
C PHE A 14 -9.98 13.97 13.62
N SER A 15 -9.39 14.83 12.80
CA SER A 15 -10.08 15.96 12.18
C SER A 15 -11.20 15.48 11.25
N LYS A 16 -12.10 16.39 10.83
CA LYS A 16 -13.19 16.05 9.91
C LYS A 16 -12.70 15.39 8.61
N SER A 17 -11.58 15.85 8.07
CA SER A 17 -11.01 15.27 6.83
C SER A 17 -10.35 13.92 7.09
N GLU A 18 -9.66 13.75 8.22
CA GLU A 18 -9.05 12.46 8.61
C GLU A 18 -10.12 11.41 8.92
N LYS A 19 -11.25 11.79 9.55
CA LYS A 19 -12.40 10.90 9.77
C LYS A 19 -12.97 10.36 8.46
N LYS A 20 -13.05 11.19 7.41
CA LYS A 20 -13.47 10.72 6.07
C LYS A 20 -12.50 9.68 5.49
N VAL A 21 -11.19 9.90 5.66
CA VAL A 21 -10.16 8.95 5.22
C VAL A 21 -10.28 7.64 5.98
N ALA A 22 -10.41 7.69 7.31
CA ALA A 22 -10.61 6.52 8.16
C ALA A 22 -11.87 5.74 7.76
N ASN A 23 -13.01 6.41 7.58
CA ASN A 23 -14.25 5.76 7.13
C ASN A 23 -14.10 5.08 5.77
N SER A 24 -13.47 5.78 4.80
CA SER A 24 -13.19 5.24 3.47
C SER A 24 -12.37 3.95 3.51
N ILE A 25 -11.43 3.86 4.45
CA ILE A 25 -10.62 2.66 4.69
C ILE A 25 -11.47 1.56 5.32
N LEU A 26 -12.22 1.88 6.38
CA LEU A 26 -13.05 0.93 7.13
C LEU A 26 -14.19 0.34 6.29
N GLU A 27 -14.75 1.12 5.35
CA GLU A 27 -15.78 0.66 4.41
C GLU A 27 -15.26 -0.39 3.42
N SER A 28 -13.97 -0.40 3.10
CA SER A 28 -13.39 -1.31 2.11
C SER A 28 -11.90 -1.56 2.34
N LEU A 29 -11.57 -2.30 3.39
CA LEU A 29 -10.19 -2.59 3.77
C LEU A 29 -9.38 -3.27 2.66
N GLN A 30 -10.01 -4.24 1.98
CA GLN A 30 -9.39 -4.99 0.89
C GLN A 30 -9.08 -4.11 -0.35
N LYS A 31 -9.76 -2.97 -0.51
CA LYS A 31 -9.46 -2.01 -1.58
C LYS A 31 -8.42 -1.00 -1.13
N ALA A 32 -8.49 -0.58 0.13
CA ALA A 32 -7.56 0.39 0.72
C ALA A 32 -6.09 -0.06 0.63
N ILE A 33 -5.82 -1.36 0.75
CA ILE A 33 -4.47 -1.92 0.55
C ILE A 33 -3.93 -1.76 -0.89
N HIS A 34 -4.79 -1.49 -1.87
CA HIS A 34 -4.42 -1.37 -3.30
C HIS A 34 -4.51 0.07 -3.85
N PHE A 35 -4.93 1.03 -3.03
CA PHE A 35 -4.97 2.43 -3.43
C PHE A 35 -3.59 3.06 -3.41
N CYS A 36 -3.38 4.10 -4.21
CA CYS A 36 -2.35 5.10 -3.92
C CYS A 36 -2.96 6.25 -3.12
N ILE A 37 -2.10 7.13 -2.61
CA ILE A 37 -2.52 8.27 -1.80
C ILE A 37 -3.57 9.14 -2.51
N ALA A 38 -3.38 9.40 -3.81
CA ALA A 38 -4.31 10.18 -4.63
C ALA A 38 -5.69 9.52 -4.76
N SER A 39 -5.72 8.21 -5.00
CA SER A 39 -6.99 7.45 -5.11
C SER A 39 -7.74 7.44 -3.79
N LEU A 40 -7.04 7.25 -2.67
CA LEU A 40 -7.66 7.30 -1.35
C LEU A 40 -8.16 8.70 -0.99
N ALA A 41 -7.38 9.74 -1.29
CA ALA A 41 -7.79 11.13 -1.09
C ALA A 41 -9.07 11.45 -1.86
N LYS A 42 -9.12 11.05 -3.14
CA LYS A 42 -10.30 11.22 -4.00
C LYS A 42 -11.52 10.48 -3.43
N LEU A 43 -11.35 9.23 -3.00
CA LEU A 43 -12.43 8.43 -2.42
C LEU A 43 -12.95 9.04 -1.11
N ALA A 44 -12.06 9.56 -0.28
CA ALA A 44 -12.38 10.25 0.96
C ALA A 44 -12.93 11.68 0.78
N ASN A 45 -13.09 12.16 -0.46
CA ASN A 45 -13.41 13.55 -0.76
C ASN A 45 -12.51 14.54 0.01
N ALA A 46 -11.21 14.25 -0.01
CA ALA A 46 -10.14 14.98 0.66
C ALA A 46 -8.98 15.24 -0.31
N SER A 47 -8.03 16.07 0.14
CA SER A 47 -6.73 16.23 -0.52
C SER A 47 -5.70 15.26 0.06
N GLU A 48 -4.52 15.14 -0.57
CA GLU A 48 -3.43 14.30 -0.07
C GLU A 48 -2.89 14.70 1.32
N PRO A 49 -2.83 15.99 1.72
CA PRO A 49 -2.31 16.37 3.04
C PRO A 49 -3.08 15.73 4.22
N PRO A 50 -4.43 15.72 4.27
CA PRO A 50 -5.17 14.94 5.26
C PRO A 50 -4.83 13.45 5.30
N VAL A 51 -4.59 12.80 4.15
CA VAL A 51 -4.19 11.38 4.12
C VAL A 51 -2.80 11.19 4.76
N ASN A 52 -1.88 12.10 4.49
CA ASN A 52 -0.55 12.09 5.11
C ASN A 52 -0.62 12.36 6.63
N CYS A 53 -1.46 13.30 7.08
CA CYS A 53 -1.69 13.55 8.50
C CYS A 53 -2.28 12.33 9.19
N PHE A 54 -3.27 11.69 8.57
CA PHE A 54 -3.85 10.44 9.03
C PHE A 54 -2.78 9.35 9.22
N CYS A 55 -1.91 9.12 8.22
CA CYS A 55 -0.82 8.13 8.31
C CYS A 55 0.10 8.38 9.52
N ARG A 56 0.52 9.64 9.73
CA ARG A 56 1.36 10.01 10.88
C ARG A 56 0.64 9.73 12.21
N ARG A 57 -0.68 9.93 12.26
CA ARG A 57 -1.46 9.77 13.49
C ARG A 57 -1.63 8.32 13.92
N ILE A 58 -1.59 7.40 12.97
CA ILE A 58 -1.62 5.95 13.22
C ILE A 58 -0.21 5.33 13.25
N ASP A 59 0.81 6.15 13.49
CA ASP A 59 2.22 5.74 13.64
C ASP A 59 2.81 5.06 12.38
N THR A 60 2.43 5.58 11.21
CA THR A 60 3.03 5.20 9.91
C THR A 60 3.71 6.42 9.30
N LYS A 61 4.96 6.28 8.90
CA LYS A 61 5.75 7.45 8.42
C LYS A 61 5.32 7.91 7.04
N VAL A 62 4.87 6.98 6.22
CA VAL A 62 4.50 7.18 4.81
C VAL A 62 3.32 6.28 4.45
N PHE A 63 2.56 6.66 3.42
CA PHE A 63 1.38 5.91 2.99
C PHE A 63 1.67 4.44 2.58
N PRO A 64 2.78 4.10 1.91
CA PRO A 64 3.11 2.69 1.64
C PRO A 64 3.33 1.83 2.90
N ASP A 65 3.91 2.40 3.95
CA ASP A 65 4.08 1.73 5.25
C ASP A 65 2.72 1.46 5.90
N PHE A 66 1.79 2.42 5.80
CA PHE A 66 0.40 2.21 6.19
C PHE A 66 -0.24 1.03 5.44
N GLN A 67 -0.14 0.97 4.11
CA GLN A 67 -0.72 -0.14 3.33
C GLN A 67 -0.16 -1.50 3.74
N LEU A 68 1.15 -1.57 4.00
CA LEU A 68 1.81 -2.80 4.45
C LEU A 68 1.26 -3.27 5.80
N ARG A 69 1.18 -2.37 6.78
CA ARG A 69 0.64 -2.70 8.11
C ARG A 69 -0.85 -3.02 8.08
N LEU A 70 -1.61 -2.35 7.21
CA LEU A 70 -3.02 -2.64 6.98
C LEU A 70 -3.22 -4.04 6.39
N ALA A 71 -2.38 -4.44 5.42
CA ALA A 71 -2.42 -5.78 4.84
C ALA A 71 -2.08 -6.87 5.86
N GLN A 72 -1.02 -6.66 6.67
CA GLN A 72 -0.67 -7.55 7.79
C GLN A 72 -1.80 -7.68 8.81
N SER A 73 -2.53 -6.59 9.03
CA SER A 73 -3.66 -6.51 9.95
C SER A 73 -4.94 -7.20 9.42
N PHE A 74 -5.07 -7.33 8.10
CA PHE A 74 -6.25 -7.86 7.41
C PHE A 74 -6.19 -9.38 7.17
N GLY A 75 -5.00 -9.98 7.01
CA GLY A 75 -4.89 -11.41 6.76
C GLY A 75 -3.47 -11.95 6.90
N ASN A 76 -3.35 -13.11 7.53
CA ASN A 76 -2.10 -13.86 7.68
C ASN A 76 -1.43 -14.10 6.31
N GLY A 77 -0.33 -13.40 6.05
CA GLY A 77 0.73 -13.89 5.16
C GLY A 77 0.54 -13.75 3.64
N THR A 78 -0.43 -13.00 3.12
CA THR A 78 -0.46 -12.74 1.68
C THR A 78 0.61 -11.70 1.33
N SER A 79 1.70 -12.18 0.71
CA SER A 79 2.79 -11.37 0.16
C SER A 79 2.23 -10.13 -0.52
N TYR A 80 2.58 -8.97 0.04
CA TYR A 80 2.21 -7.66 -0.48
C TYR A 80 2.84 -7.48 -1.87
N VAL A 81 2.12 -7.90 -2.90
CA VAL A 81 2.44 -7.62 -4.30
C VAL A 81 1.36 -6.68 -4.79
N ASN A 82 1.70 -5.39 -4.81
CA ASN A 82 0.94 -4.32 -5.43
C ASN A 82 0.77 -4.66 -6.93
N ARG A 83 -0.37 -5.24 -7.33
CA ARG A 83 -0.49 -5.90 -8.66
C ARG A 83 -1.60 -5.39 -9.57
N LEU A 84 -2.38 -4.37 -9.21
CA LEU A 84 -3.47 -3.91 -10.09
C LEU A 84 -3.21 -2.47 -10.53
N VAL A 85 -2.55 -2.34 -11.69
CA VAL A 85 -2.62 -1.14 -12.53
C VAL A 85 -4.05 -1.12 -13.09
N ASP A 86 -4.90 -0.24 -12.55
CA ASP A 86 -6.26 -0.08 -13.04
C ASP A 86 -6.31 1.13 -13.99
N GLN A 87 -7.06 1.04 -15.08
CA GLN A 87 -7.17 2.14 -16.06
C GLN A 87 -7.81 3.41 -15.46
N ALA A 88 -8.47 3.29 -14.30
CA ALA A 88 -9.07 4.41 -13.57
C ALA A 88 -8.11 5.12 -12.59
N ASP A 89 -6.88 4.63 -12.43
CA ASP A 89 -5.90 5.27 -11.55
C ASP A 89 -5.44 6.63 -12.09
N ALA A 90 -5.21 7.60 -11.20
CA ALA A 90 -4.64 8.88 -11.59
C ALA A 90 -3.26 8.67 -12.25
N VAL A 91 -2.88 9.51 -13.21
CA VAL A 91 -1.59 9.41 -13.93
C VAL A 91 -0.38 9.34 -12.98
N SER A 92 -0.44 10.04 -11.84
CA SER A 92 0.57 9.99 -10.79
C SER A 92 0.73 8.61 -10.13
N CYS A 93 -0.35 7.82 -10.10
CA CYS A 93 -0.42 6.48 -9.53
C CYS A 93 0.12 5.41 -10.48
N HIS A 94 -0.02 5.63 -11.80
CA HIS A 94 0.45 4.69 -12.83
C HIS A 94 1.96 4.46 -12.76
N THR A 95 2.76 5.53 -12.66
CA THR A 95 4.23 5.41 -12.62
C THR A 95 4.67 4.56 -11.43
N GLN A 96 4.15 4.84 -10.24
CA GLN A 96 4.52 4.11 -9.03
C GLN A 96 4.14 2.62 -9.13
N LYS A 97 2.93 2.30 -9.60
CA LYS A 97 2.47 0.92 -9.78
C LYS A 97 3.27 0.14 -10.84
N VAL A 98 3.68 0.80 -11.93
CA VAL A 98 4.52 0.18 -12.97
C VAL A 98 5.89 -0.18 -12.42
N PHE A 99 6.54 0.73 -11.69
CA PHE A 99 7.84 0.45 -11.07
C PHE A 99 7.74 -0.62 -9.99
N ASP A 100 6.72 -0.57 -9.13
CA ASP A 100 6.49 -1.61 -8.11
C ASP A 100 6.29 -3.00 -8.75
N SER A 101 5.53 -3.06 -9.86
CA SER A 101 5.32 -4.29 -10.63
C SER A 101 6.63 -4.81 -11.24
N ALA A 102 7.46 -3.94 -11.81
CA ALA A 102 8.75 -4.32 -12.36
C ALA A 102 9.71 -4.84 -11.28
N ILE A 103 9.78 -4.19 -10.11
CA ILE A 103 10.59 -4.63 -8.97
C ILE A 103 10.11 -6.01 -8.50
N ALA A 104 8.79 -6.22 -8.37
CA ALA A 104 8.25 -7.51 -7.97
C ALA A 104 8.61 -8.64 -8.96
N GLN A 105 8.52 -8.38 -10.27
CA GLN A 105 8.94 -9.33 -11.30
C GLN A 105 10.44 -9.64 -11.19
N LEU A 106 11.28 -8.64 -10.95
CA LEU A 106 12.72 -8.83 -10.74
C LEU A 106 13.01 -9.66 -9.48
N CYS A 107 12.27 -9.46 -8.39
CA CYS A 107 12.39 -10.29 -7.19
C CYS A 107 12.00 -11.74 -7.45
N ILE A 108 10.87 -11.98 -8.14
CA ILE A 108 10.43 -13.32 -8.53
C ILE A 108 11.51 -13.98 -9.41
N LEU A 109 12.02 -13.27 -10.40
CA LEU A 109 13.10 -13.77 -11.25
C LEU A 109 14.33 -14.12 -10.41
N LYS A 110 14.78 -13.23 -9.52
CA LYS A 110 15.91 -13.48 -8.62
C LYS A 110 15.74 -14.78 -7.82
N ASP A 111 14.56 -15.01 -7.26
CA ASP A 111 14.29 -16.19 -6.44
C ASP A 111 14.13 -17.48 -7.29
N ASN A 112 13.79 -17.35 -8.57
CA ASN A 112 13.68 -18.47 -9.52
C ASN A 112 14.93 -18.67 -10.39
N LEU A 113 15.96 -17.85 -10.24
CA LEU A 113 17.21 -17.99 -11.00
C LEU A 113 17.96 -19.23 -10.51
N ASN A 114 18.18 -20.17 -11.44
CA ASN A 114 18.97 -21.36 -11.18
C ASN A 114 20.47 -20.99 -11.14
N THR A 115 21.00 -20.84 -9.93
CA THR A 115 22.41 -20.49 -9.65
C THR A 115 23.40 -21.48 -10.26
N THR A 116 23.04 -22.76 -10.43
CA THR A 116 23.89 -23.78 -11.07
C THR A 116 24.13 -23.48 -12.55
N ASN A 117 23.10 -23.02 -13.27
CA ASN A 117 23.23 -22.64 -14.68
C ASN A 117 24.05 -21.35 -14.87
N ILE A 118 23.87 -20.38 -13.95
CA ILE A 118 24.66 -19.14 -13.96
C ILE A 118 26.14 -19.46 -13.69
N ASN A 119 26.42 -20.31 -12.69
CA ASN A 119 27.79 -20.67 -12.34
C ASN A 119 28.49 -21.42 -13.49
N ARG A 120 27.76 -22.26 -14.23
CA ARG A 120 28.27 -22.94 -15.44
C ARG A 120 28.55 -21.97 -16.60
N ALA A 121 27.81 -20.88 -16.71
CA ALA A 121 28.03 -19.86 -17.75
C ALA A 121 29.21 -18.93 -17.42
N ILE A 122 29.49 -18.70 -16.13
CA ILE A 122 30.62 -17.87 -15.67
C ILE A 122 31.95 -18.62 -15.79
N HIS A 123 31.96 -19.94 -15.55
CA HIS A 123 33.17 -20.77 -15.63
C HIS A 123 33.42 -21.40 -17.01
N ARG A 124 32.90 -20.78 -18.08
CA ARG A 124 33.09 -21.23 -19.46
C ARG A 124 34.05 -20.34 -20.23
#